data_AF-A0A1G1PC03-F1
#
_entry.id   AF-A0A1G1PC03-F1
#
_cell.length_a   1.000
_cell.length_b   1.000
_cell.length_c   1.000
_cell.angle_alpha   90.00
_cell.angle_beta   90.00
_cell.angle_gamma   90.00
#
_symmetry.space_group_name_H-M   'P 1'
#
loop_
_entity.id
_entity.type
_entity.pdbx_description
1 polymer ?
#
loop_
_entity_poly.entity_id
_entity_poly.type
_entity_poly.pdbx_seq_one_letter_code
_entity_poly.pdbx_strand_id
1 'polypeptide(L)'
;MNIAFNYQYRDASNFKRSGQVIFENPDSWSLSAISLAFECTVIHGAFIADQIKIPELFFDKHHFSSDDHCFHEFIGMKYTDVPSNDRHCRRISEFLADVIQARESGWLVFDPWEREYEQSLNRRIA
;
A
#
# COMPACT_ATOMS: atom_id res chain seq x y z
N MET A 1 -20.02 9.38 0.20
CA MET A 1 -18.83 9.50 -0.67
C MET A 1 -17.86 8.41 -0.28
N ASN A 2 -17.27 7.75 -1.25
CA ASN A 2 -16.17 6.80 -1.04
C ASN A 2 -14.89 7.56 -0.66
N ILE A 3 -13.86 6.82 -0.25
CA ILE A 3 -12.56 7.38 0.14
C ILE A 3 -11.48 6.89 -0.81
N ALA A 4 -10.76 7.83 -1.42
CA ALA A 4 -9.55 7.59 -2.17
C ALA A 4 -8.34 7.64 -1.24
N PHE A 5 -7.68 6.50 -1.04
CA PHE A 5 -6.38 6.40 -0.40
C PHE A 5 -5.29 6.60 -1.47
N ASN A 6 -4.53 7.70 -1.36
CA ASN A 6 -3.48 8.06 -2.31
C ASN A 6 -2.11 7.75 -1.70
N TYR A 7 -1.24 7.17 -2.51
CA TYR A 7 0.09 6.76 -2.10
C TYR A 7 1.03 6.76 -3.30
N GLN A 8 2.33 6.63 -3.04
CA GLN A 8 3.33 6.52 -4.09
C GLN A 8 4.43 5.54 -3.74
N TYR A 9 5.07 5.02 -4.77
CA TYR A 9 6.39 4.43 -4.70
C TYR A 9 7.42 5.47 -5.14
N ARG A 10 8.56 5.50 -4.46
CA ARG A 10 9.73 6.32 -4.80
C ARG A 10 10.95 5.43 -4.67
N ASP A 11 11.78 5.35 -5.69
CA ASP A 11 13.05 4.60 -5.63
C ASP A 11 14.20 5.48 -5.07
N ALA A 12 15.37 4.88 -4.88
CA ALA A 12 16.56 5.59 -4.39
C ALA A 12 17.06 6.68 -5.37
N SER A 13 16.74 6.54 -6.66
CA SER A 13 17.00 7.53 -7.71
C SER A 13 15.94 8.65 -7.80
N ASN A 14 14.96 8.67 -6.87
CA ASN A 14 13.89 9.66 -6.74
C ASN A 14 12.89 9.68 -7.93
N PHE A 15 12.81 8.61 -8.73
CA PHE A 15 11.67 8.41 -9.62
C PHE A 15 10.44 8.07 -8.79
N LYS A 16 9.29 8.64 -9.17
CA LYS A 16 8.03 8.49 -8.42
C LYS A 16 6.93 7.88 -9.28
N ARG A 17 6.17 6.95 -8.70
CA ARG A 17 4.95 6.39 -9.29
C ARG A 17 3.83 6.46 -8.26
N SER A 18 2.81 7.25 -8.56
CA SER A 18 1.64 7.41 -7.68
C SER A 18 0.50 6.48 -8.07
N GLY A 19 -0.35 6.16 -7.10
CA GLY A 19 -1.54 5.34 -7.28
C GLY A 19 -2.60 5.68 -6.24
N GLN A 20 -3.78 5.11 -6.44
CA GLN A 20 -4.88 5.24 -5.50
C GLN A 20 -5.70 3.96 -5.40
N VAL A 21 -6.23 3.70 -4.21
CA VAL A 21 -7.25 2.69 -3.97
C VAL A 21 -8.48 3.38 -3.41
N ILE A 22 -9.65 3.05 -3.96
CA ILE A 22 -10.94 3.61 -3.57
C ILE A 22 -11.65 2.58 -2.70
N PHE A 23 -11.99 2.97 -1.48
CA PHE A 23 -12.73 2.16 -0.51
C PHE A 23 -14.14 2.70 -0.30
N GLU A 24 -15.08 1.80 -0.05
CA GLU A 24 -16.41 2.21 0.39
C GLU A 24 -16.35 2.86 1.79
N ASN A 25 -17.21 3.86 2.01
CA ASN A 25 -17.33 4.55 3.29
C ASN A 25 -18.80 4.68 3.73
N PRO A 26 -19.48 3.55 4.00
CA PRO A 26 -20.89 3.57 4.39
C PRO A 26 -21.11 4.23 5.76
N ASP A 27 -20.14 4.12 6.65
CA ASP A 27 -20.22 4.64 8.03
C ASP A 27 -19.81 6.12 8.14
N SER A 28 -19.56 6.79 7.00
CA SER A 28 -19.24 8.22 6.93
C SER A 28 -18.03 8.64 7.79
N TRP A 29 -16.97 7.84 7.76
CA TRP A 29 -15.70 8.17 8.42
C TRP A 29 -15.13 9.50 7.92
N SER A 30 -14.61 10.30 8.85
CA SER A 30 -13.99 11.58 8.52
C SER A 30 -12.58 11.40 7.98
N LEU A 31 -12.21 12.18 6.96
CA LEU A 31 -10.87 12.15 6.37
C LEU A 31 -9.76 12.43 7.39
N SER A 32 -10.01 13.30 8.37
CA SER A 32 -9.04 13.63 9.41
C SER A 32 -8.79 12.45 10.34
N ALA A 33 -9.83 11.74 10.76
CA ALA A 33 -9.69 10.58 11.65
C ALA A 33 -8.96 9.43 10.97
N ILE A 34 -9.34 9.10 9.74
CA ILE A 34 -8.70 8.01 8.98
C ILE A 34 -7.25 8.32 8.61
N SER A 35 -6.94 9.57 8.23
CA SER A 35 -5.58 9.96 7.87
C SER A 35 -4.68 9.92 9.11
N LEU A 36 -5.16 10.46 10.24
CA LEU A 36 -4.43 10.39 11.50
C LEU A 36 -4.21 8.94 11.95
N ALA A 37 -5.24 8.09 11.86
CA ALA A 37 -5.12 6.67 12.20
C ALA A 37 -4.04 5.98 11.35
N PHE A 38 -4.05 6.23 10.03
CA PHE A 38 -3.05 5.67 9.13
C PHE A 38 -1.64 6.21 9.41
N GLU A 39 -1.48 7.53 9.53
CA GLU A 39 -0.20 8.18 9.83
C GLU A 39 0.41 7.68 11.13
N CYS A 40 -0.41 7.43 12.15
CA CYS A 40 0.06 6.86 13.40
C CYS A 40 0.59 5.43 13.26
N THR A 41 0.16 4.67 12.24
CA THR A 41 0.53 3.25 12.03
C THR A 41 1.77 3.04 11.17
N VAL A 42 2.10 4.00 10.32
CA VAL A 42 3.24 3.89 9.40
C VAL A 42 4.55 4.32 10.07
N ILE A 43 5.67 3.77 9.60
CA ILE A 43 7.00 4.06 10.16
C ILE A 43 7.62 5.18 9.32
N HIS A 44 7.87 6.35 9.92
CA HIS A 44 8.43 7.52 9.22
C HIS A 44 7.67 7.92 7.94
N GLY A 45 6.35 7.72 7.91
CA GLY A 45 5.52 8.00 6.72
C GLY A 45 5.57 6.92 5.64
N ALA A 46 6.30 5.83 5.88
CA ALA A 46 6.46 4.72 4.95
C ALA A 46 5.77 3.43 5.43
N PHE A 47 5.30 2.64 4.48
CA PHE A 47 4.62 1.36 4.69
C PHE A 47 4.95 0.36 3.58
N ILE A 48 4.54 -0.89 3.74
CA ILE A 48 4.73 -1.94 2.73
C ILE A 48 3.36 -2.30 2.13
N ALA A 49 3.13 -1.92 0.88
CA ALA A 49 1.82 -1.99 0.22
C ALA A 49 1.22 -3.41 0.21
N ASP A 50 2.05 -4.42 -0.06
CA ASP A 50 1.64 -5.83 -0.08
C ASP A 50 1.08 -6.30 1.28
N GLN A 51 1.68 -5.87 2.39
CA GLN A 51 1.27 -6.28 3.75
C GLN A 51 -0.06 -5.68 4.20
N ILE A 52 -0.53 -4.63 3.52
CA ILE A 52 -1.88 -4.06 3.71
C ILE A 52 -2.79 -4.34 2.51
N LYS A 53 -2.39 -5.29 1.66
CA LYS A 53 -3.15 -5.82 0.53
C LYS A 53 -3.60 -4.73 -0.45
N ILE A 54 -2.72 -3.77 -0.75
CA ILE A 54 -2.94 -2.81 -1.85
C ILE A 54 -1.85 -2.99 -2.92
N PRO A 55 -2.10 -2.56 -4.17
CA PRO A 55 -1.15 -2.77 -5.24
C PRO A 55 0.22 -2.14 -4.97
N GLU A 56 1.29 -2.88 -5.20
CA GLU A 56 2.65 -2.33 -5.23
C GLU A 56 2.87 -1.54 -6.53
N LEU A 57 3.47 -0.35 -6.40
CA LEU A 57 3.66 0.62 -7.48
C LEU A 57 5.10 0.63 -8.02
N PHE A 58 5.82 -0.50 -7.94
CA PHE A 58 7.15 -0.62 -8.56
C PHE A 58 7.12 -0.30 -10.05
N PHE A 59 8.23 0.20 -10.61
CA PHE A 59 8.32 0.56 -12.03
C PHE A 59 8.33 -0.67 -12.94
N ASP A 60 9.21 -1.63 -12.63
CA ASP A 60 9.31 -2.91 -13.31
C ASP A 60 9.26 -4.03 -12.27
N LYS A 61 8.42 -5.05 -12.50
CA LYS A 61 8.29 -6.20 -11.61
C LYS A 61 9.24 -7.34 -11.94
N HIS A 62 9.99 -7.21 -13.03
CA HIS A 62 10.90 -8.24 -13.54
C HIS A 62 12.36 -7.75 -13.64
N HIS A 63 12.60 -6.45 -13.43
CA HIS A 63 13.94 -5.85 -13.42
C HIS A 63 14.07 -4.91 -12.22
N PHE A 64 14.17 -5.50 -11.02
CA PHE A 64 14.53 -4.77 -9.82
C PHE A 64 16.02 -4.45 -9.82
N SER A 65 16.36 -3.29 -9.28
CA SER A 65 17.72 -2.80 -9.12
C SER A 65 18.02 -2.52 -7.64
N SER A 66 19.26 -2.12 -7.35
CA SER A 66 19.64 -1.67 -5.99
C SER A 66 18.92 -0.40 -5.54
N ASP A 67 18.28 0.32 -6.47
CA ASP A 67 17.50 1.51 -6.14
C ASP A 67 16.09 1.14 -5.65
N ASP A 68 15.66 -0.10 -5.88
CA ASP A 68 14.33 -0.55 -5.52
C ASP A 68 14.25 -1.03 -4.06
N HIS A 69 13.13 -0.74 -3.41
CA HIS A 69 12.89 -1.14 -2.03
C HIS A 69 11.40 -1.39 -1.76
N CYS A 70 11.06 -2.11 -0.69
CA CYS A 70 9.66 -2.44 -0.39
C CYS A 70 8.77 -1.25 0.05
N PHE A 71 9.37 -0.12 0.45
CA PHE A 71 8.64 1.00 1.03
C PHE A 71 7.81 1.80 0.02
N HIS A 72 6.61 2.16 0.45
CA HIS A 72 5.69 3.08 -0.19
C HIS A 72 5.37 4.23 0.76
N GLU A 73 5.02 5.39 0.21
CA GLU A 73 4.79 6.62 0.96
C GLU A 73 3.31 7.00 0.93
N PHE A 74 2.78 7.40 2.09
CA PHE A 74 1.42 7.93 2.19
C PHE A 74 1.36 9.35 1.64
N ILE A 75 0.37 9.62 0.80
CA ILE A 75 0.16 10.96 0.20
C ILE A 75 -1.07 11.65 0.76
N GLY A 76 -2.11 10.90 1.09
CA GLY A 76 -3.30 11.46 1.73
C GLY A 76 -4.59 10.74 1.36
N MET A 77 -5.67 11.08 2.07
CA MET A 77 -7.01 10.59 1.77
C MET A 77 -7.91 11.71 1.25
N LYS A 78 -8.81 11.38 0.32
CA LYS A 78 -9.79 12.32 -0.25
C LYS A 78 -11.16 11.65 -0.37
N TYR A 79 -12.23 12.43 -0.21
CA TYR A 79 -13.55 11.94 -0.61
C TYR A 79 -13.65 11.86 -2.13
N THR A 80 -14.43 10.91 -2.62
CA THR A 80 -14.69 10.72 -4.05
C THR A 80 -16.04 10.06 -4.29
N ASP A 81 -16.63 10.31 -5.46
CA ASP A 81 -17.84 9.64 -5.93
C ASP A 81 -17.53 8.45 -6.87
N VAL A 82 -16.24 8.21 -7.14
CA VAL A 82 -15.80 7.04 -7.91
C VAL A 82 -16.15 5.76 -7.13
N PRO A 83 -16.70 4.72 -7.78
CA PRO A 83 -16.94 3.43 -7.14
C PRO A 83 -15.68 2.81 -6.53
N SER A 84 -15.85 1.97 -5.51
CA SER A 84 -14.76 1.21 -4.91
C SER A 84 -14.02 0.39 -5.98
N ASN A 85 -12.68 0.40 -5.91
CA ASN A 85 -11.82 -0.40 -6.78
C ASN A 85 -10.89 -1.33 -5.99
N ASP A 86 -11.10 -1.43 -4.67
CA ASP A 86 -10.38 -2.36 -3.84
C ASP A 86 -10.68 -3.80 -4.27
N ARG A 87 -9.63 -4.55 -4.60
CA ARG A 87 -9.75 -5.93 -5.11
C ARG A 87 -10.31 -6.91 -4.07
N HIS A 88 -10.23 -6.53 -2.80
CA HIS A 88 -10.74 -7.31 -1.68
C HIS A 88 -12.14 -6.85 -1.23
N CYS A 89 -12.75 -5.90 -1.94
CA CYS A 89 -14.06 -5.34 -1.63
C CYS A 89 -14.19 -4.81 -0.19
N ARG A 90 -13.10 -4.27 0.38
CA ARG A 90 -13.08 -3.75 1.74
C ARG A 90 -13.74 -2.38 1.83
N ARG A 91 -14.37 -2.13 2.97
CA ARG A 91 -14.70 -0.79 3.48
C ARG A 91 -13.44 -0.12 4.02
N ILE A 92 -13.48 1.21 4.14
CA ILE A 92 -12.36 1.97 4.72
C ILE A 92 -12.00 1.50 6.15
N SER A 93 -13.00 1.11 6.94
CA SER A 93 -12.80 0.62 8.32
C SER A 93 -12.07 -0.73 8.35
N GLU A 94 -12.42 -1.64 7.44
CA GLU A 94 -11.76 -2.94 7.29
C GLU A 94 -10.33 -2.78 6.78
N PHE A 95 -10.11 -1.86 5.84
CA PHE A 95 -8.76 -1.50 5.40
C PHE A 95 -7.92 -0.95 6.56
N LEU A 96 -8.45 -0.03 7.38
CA LEU A 96 -7.71 0.49 8.53
C LEU A 96 -7.40 -0.60 9.56
N ALA A 97 -8.31 -1.56 9.78
CA ALA A 97 -8.05 -2.70 10.64
C ALA A 97 -6.90 -3.57 10.11
N ASP A 98 -6.86 -3.86 8.80
CA ASP A 98 -5.73 -4.56 8.15
C ASP A 98 -4.41 -3.81 8.36
N VAL A 99 -4.42 -2.47 8.25
CA VAL A 99 -3.21 -1.63 8.43
C VAL A 99 -2.72 -1.68 9.88
N ILE A 100 -3.62 -1.57 10.86
CA ILE A 100 -3.30 -1.67 12.29
C ILE A 100 -2.71 -3.05 12.58
N GLN A 101 -3.33 -4.11 12.06
CA GLN A 101 -2.84 -5.47 12.23
C GLN A 101 -1.43 -5.65 11.64
N ALA A 102 -1.16 -5.12 10.45
CA ALA A 102 0.16 -5.18 9.82
C ALA A 102 1.22 -4.49 10.69
N ARG A 103 0.89 -3.33 11.29
CA ARG A 103 1.77 -2.64 12.24
C ARG A 103 2.02 -3.50 13.48
N GLU A 104 0.99 -4.06 14.09
CA GLU A 104 1.09 -4.87 15.32
C GLU A 104 1.90 -6.15 15.10
N SER A 105 1.78 -6.76 13.93
CA SER A 105 2.59 -7.91 13.52
C SER A 105 4.05 -7.54 13.22
N GLY A 106 4.35 -6.25 13.07
CA GLY A 106 5.64 -5.74 12.64
C GLY A 106 5.79 -5.82 11.12
N TRP A 107 6.17 -4.70 10.51
CA TRP A 107 6.42 -4.63 9.07
C TRP A 107 7.57 -5.55 8.67
N LEU A 108 7.32 -6.49 7.77
CA LEU A 108 8.33 -7.42 7.26
C LEU A 108 9.08 -6.79 6.08
N VAL A 109 10.17 -6.09 6.36
CA VAL A 109 11.00 -5.47 5.32
C VAL A 109 11.58 -6.57 4.42
N PHE A 110 11.53 -6.35 3.11
CA PHE A 110 12.11 -7.25 2.12
C PHE A 110 12.80 -6.47 0.99
N ASP A 111 13.72 -7.14 0.30
CA ASP A 111 14.30 -6.68 -0.95
C ASP A 111 13.43 -7.16 -2.14
N PRO A 112 12.92 -6.26 -2.99
CA PRO A 112 12.04 -6.65 -4.11
C PRO A 112 12.68 -7.60 -5.12
N TRP A 113 14.00 -7.50 -5.36
CA TRP A 113 14.72 -8.42 -6.23
C TRP A 113 14.75 -9.81 -5.59
N GLU A 114 15.20 -9.93 -4.34
CA GLU A 114 15.26 -11.22 -3.64
C GLU A 114 13.88 -11.92 -3.66
N ARG A 115 12.82 -11.18 -3.38
CA ARG A 115 11.45 -11.70 -3.40
C ARG A 115 11.01 -12.18 -4.79
N GLU A 116 11.27 -11.42 -5.85
CA GLU A 116 10.92 -11.87 -7.22
C GLU A 116 11.76 -13.08 -7.65
N TYR A 117 13.05 -13.12 -7.27
CA TYR A 117 13.92 -14.26 -7.53
C TYR A 117 13.37 -15.54 -6.89
N GLU A 118 13.02 -15.51 -5.60
CA GLU A 118 12.41 -16.64 -4.89
C GLU A 118 11.07 -17.07 -5.52
N GLN A 119 10.21 -16.11 -5.86
CA GLN A 119 8.94 -16.41 -6.53
C GLN A 119 9.15 -17.01 -7.93
N SER A 120 10.19 -16.63 -8.65
CA SER A 120 10.53 -17.19 -9.95
C SER A 120 11.03 -18.63 -9.84
N LEU A 121 11.78 -18.97 -8.79
CA LEU A 121 12.23 -20.33 -8.51
C LEU A 121 11.05 -21.25 -8.17
N ASN A 122 10.15 -20.80 -7.29
CA ASN A 122 8.98 -21.57 -6.88
C ASN A 122 8.04 -21.86 -8.08
N ARG A 123 7.89 -20.91 -9.00
CA ARG A 123 7.12 -21.09 -10.25
C ARG A 123 7.71 -22.11 -11.22
N ARG A 124 9.00 -22.46 -11.11
CA ARG A 124 9.66 -23.46 -11.97
C ARG A 124 9.50 -24.89 -11.42
N ILE A 125 9.10 -25.04 -10.17
CA ILE A 125 9.03 -26.32 -9.46
C ILE A 125 7.57 -26.80 -9.30
N ALA A 126 6.59 -25.90 -9.44
CA ALA A 126 5.16 -26.19 -9.47
C ALA A 126 4.66 -26.56 -10.88
#